data_AF-R6CTB1-F1
#
_entry.id   AF-R6CTB1-F1
#
_cell.length_a   1.000
_cell.length_b   1.000
_cell.length_c   1.000
_cell.angle_alpha   90.00
_cell.angle_beta   90.00
_cell.angle_gamma   90.00
#
_symmetry.space_group_name_H-M   'P 1'
#
loop_
_entity.id
_entity.type
_entity.pdbx_description
1 polymer ?
#
loop_
_entity_poly.entity_id
_entity_poly.type
_entity_poly.pdbx_seq_one_letter_code
_entity_poly.pdbx_strand_id
1 'polypeptide(L)'
;MNKRKLDSLLWENIPIDNFIVSGYSDIKQENLDDVFWDDVDELCVTRDDNYNISFSCARYLNQYKEKKQRPTVDKREFIPGETMPAGKLEIRIFDDYTVIFTPMYCDGYISKLDKTNYKLSCYRVEWKGVKTPSMIKEWILNGSQGGLFFCGNSKFEYKVEGSVSGVYGELEFPIKEELEEQKYMGRFIHLKYKDTAFDIHFVENNYGPSWSTNLSISYFEKYGRIPSIEERKQIREYLSFFAGKRLMYVGQSSFDENGNQIGFVMENPRTCGFDIKKECMSGAKTPIKDDASFLHNYFDTIQKYIDPFSELYEKLDFASFFSAYWYAQKVTQPMDLPILSAALENLKRKWYEEVEINPETVLMDKKDFSKRIKPIKKMVETQFAGTEYVERMKRSVEGMNRMSVSEQLTHFFEGIDMPVGKKEKKALQARNFSAHGSYAGDSIDYEEQFMTSQVYECILVRVILKLLKYEGNYIDYGTIGYPEKNINCPSGSEVGETP
;
A
#
# COMPACT_ATOMS: atom_id res chain seq x y z
N MET A 1 31.71 13.43 -16.99
CA MET A 1 30.62 12.55 -16.48
C MET A 1 29.30 12.98 -17.13
N ASN A 2 28.45 12.06 -17.64
CA ASN A 2 27.25 12.41 -18.44
C ASN A 2 26.11 12.96 -17.56
N LYS A 3 25.32 13.96 -18.01
CA LYS A 3 24.23 14.61 -17.25
C LYS A 3 23.29 13.60 -16.57
N ARG A 4 22.96 12.50 -17.27
CA ARG A 4 22.19 11.35 -16.74
C ARG A 4 22.79 10.70 -15.48
N LYS A 5 24.12 10.63 -15.37
CA LYS A 5 24.80 10.02 -14.22
C LYS A 5 24.70 10.94 -13.00
N LEU A 6 24.73 12.24 -13.24
CA LEU A 6 24.49 13.25 -12.23
C LEU A 6 23.00 13.26 -11.84
N ASP A 7 22.06 13.24 -12.78
CA ASP A 7 20.62 13.12 -12.49
C ASP A 7 20.26 11.80 -11.76
N SER A 8 21.05 10.73 -11.98
CA SER A 8 20.94 9.44 -11.26
C SER A 8 21.55 9.47 -9.87
N LEU A 9 22.59 10.29 -9.65
CA LEU A 9 23.22 10.56 -8.36
C LEU A 9 22.39 11.57 -7.54
N LEU A 10 21.63 12.43 -8.22
CA LEU A 10 20.96 13.60 -7.68
C LEU A 10 19.46 13.43 -7.47
N TRP A 11 19.00 12.23 -7.10
CA TRP A 11 17.72 12.12 -6.40
C TRP A 11 16.47 12.54 -7.21
N GLU A 12 16.60 12.86 -8.48
CA GLU A 12 15.53 13.54 -9.23
C GLU A 12 14.87 12.63 -10.26
N ASN A 13 15.55 11.68 -10.88
CA ASN A 13 14.93 10.75 -11.82
C ASN A 13 14.44 9.45 -11.15
N ILE A 14 13.23 8.99 -11.49
CA ILE A 14 12.91 7.56 -11.40
C ILE A 14 13.78 6.87 -12.47
N PRO A 15 14.93 6.24 -12.14
CA PRO A 15 15.98 5.97 -13.12
C PRO A 15 15.65 4.84 -14.11
N ILE A 16 14.44 4.32 -14.05
CA ILE A 16 14.12 2.99 -14.56
C ILE A 16 12.78 3.01 -15.28
N ASP A 17 12.41 4.12 -15.91
CA ASP A 17 11.23 4.13 -16.75
C ASP A 17 11.49 3.52 -18.13
N ASN A 18 12.76 3.53 -18.60
CA ASN A 18 13.15 2.97 -19.88
C ASN A 18 14.61 2.48 -19.87
N PHE A 19 14.86 1.19 -20.12
CA PHE A 19 16.22 0.68 -20.34
C PHE A 19 16.27 -0.47 -21.34
N ILE A 20 17.43 -0.65 -21.96
CA ILE A 20 17.70 -1.71 -22.94
C ILE A 20 18.73 -2.66 -22.33
N VAL A 21 18.43 -3.95 -22.33
CA VAL A 21 19.40 -5.00 -22.08
C VAL A 21 19.91 -5.50 -23.42
N SER A 22 21.20 -5.27 -23.68
CA SER A 22 21.91 -5.77 -24.85
C SER A 22 23.18 -6.50 -24.41
N GLY A 23 23.41 -7.68 -24.98
CA GLY A 23 24.46 -8.59 -24.55
C GLY A 23 24.12 -9.31 -23.23
N TYR A 24 24.17 -10.63 -23.25
CA TYR A 24 23.97 -11.48 -22.09
C TYR A 24 24.92 -12.69 -22.17
N SER A 25 25.34 -13.16 -21.02
CA SER A 25 26.18 -14.36 -20.86
C SER A 25 25.35 -15.62 -20.67
N ASP A 26 24.16 -15.50 -20.06
CA ASP A 26 23.27 -16.61 -19.76
C ASP A 26 21.82 -16.12 -19.65
N ILE A 27 20.87 -16.96 -20.07
CA ILE A 27 19.43 -16.74 -19.91
C ILE A 27 18.82 -18.01 -19.31
N LYS A 28 18.05 -17.84 -18.24
CA LYS A 28 17.23 -18.91 -17.65
C LYS A 28 15.77 -18.51 -17.72
N GLN A 29 14.94 -19.44 -18.16
CA GLN A 29 13.49 -19.27 -18.27
C GLN A 29 12.77 -20.36 -17.50
N GLU A 30 11.63 -20.01 -16.93
CA GLU A 30 10.68 -20.93 -16.32
C GLU A 30 9.29 -20.60 -16.87
N ASN A 31 8.57 -21.59 -17.41
CA ASN A 31 7.21 -21.46 -17.97
C ASN A 31 7.05 -20.36 -19.04
N LEU A 32 8.03 -20.20 -19.93
CA LEU A 32 8.05 -19.21 -21.02
C LEU A 32 8.44 -19.84 -22.37
N ASP A 33 8.04 -21.10 -22.58
CA ASP A 33 8.51 -21.92 -23.71
C ASP A 33 8.06 -21.43 -25.08
N ASP A 34 7.08 -20.51 -25.12
CA ASP A 34 6.57 -19.87 -26.33
C ASP A 34 7.49 -18.76 -26.88
N VAL A 35 8.56 -18.39 -26.16
CA VAL A 35 9.51 -17.34 -26.54
C VAL A 35 10.89 -17.93 -26.83
N PHE A 36 11.42 -17.65 -28.02
CA PHE A 36 12.77 -18.09 -28.42
C PHE A 36 13.83 -17.11 -27.92
N TRP A 37 14.24 -17.25 -26.66
CA TRP A 37 15.18 -16.33 -25.99
C TRP A 37 16.60 -16.36 -26.55
N ASP A 38 17.06 -17.52 -27.06
CA ASP A 38 18.38 -17.69 -27.71
C ASP A 38 18.59 -16.77 -28.93
N ASP A 39 17.51 -16.16 -29.43
CA ASP A 39 17.49 -15.31 -30.63
C ASP A 39 17.09 -13.85 -30.33
N VAL A 40 16.91 -13.46 -29.06
CA VAL A 40 16.61 -12.07 -28.69
C VAL A 40 17.89 -11.25 -28.73
N ASP A 41 17.94 -10.24 -29.60
CA ASP A 41 19.12 -9.37 -29.74
C ASP A 41 19.02 -8.13 -28.83
N GLU A 42 17.80 -7.63 -28.59
CA GLU A 42 17.55 -6.50 -27.68
C GLU A 42 16.26 -6.70 -26.88
N LEU A 43 16.33 -6.45 -25.57
CA LEU A 43 15.18 -6.38 -24.67
C LEU A 43 15.01 -4.94 -24.16
N CYS A 44 13.93 -4.29 -24.57
CA CYS A 44 13.58 -2.95 -24.10
C CYS A 44 12.48 -3.04 -23.04
N VAL A 45 12.75 -2.50 -21.85
CA VAL A 45 11.82 -2.41 -20.72
C VAL A 45 11.35 -0.97 -20.60
N THR A 46 10.03 -0.75 -20.58
CA THR A 46 9.43 0.60 -20.47
C THR A 46 8.26 0.63 -19.49
N ARG A 47 7.85 1.82 -19.03
CA ARG A 47 6.54 2.04 -18.38
C ARG A 47 5.48 2.41 -19.42
N ASP A 48 4.27 1.86 -19.30
CA ASP A 48 3.11 2.29 -20.08
C ASP A 48 2.41 3.52 -19.46
N ASP A 49 1.33 3.99 -20.09
CA ASP A 49 0.53 5.13 -19.63
C ASP A 49 -0.12 4.92 -18.26
N ASN A 50 -0.34 3.68 -17.85
CA ASN A 50 -0.86 3.28 -16.55
C ASN A 50 0.27 2.91 -15.57
N TYR A 51 1.50 3.21 -15.95
CA TYR A 51 2.71 2.95 -15.20
C TYR A 51 2.97 1.46 -14.93
N ASN A 52 2.37 0.55 -15.71
CA ASN A 52 2.73 -0.86 -15.71
C ASN A 52 4.01 -1.06 -16.51
N ILE A 53 4.76 -2.10 -16.15
CA ILE A 53 5.98 -2.48 -16.85
C ILE A 53 5.59 -3.22 -18.14
N SER A 54 6.10 -2.71 -19.26
CA SER A 54 5.93 -3.23 -20.60
C SER A 54 7.28 -3.59 -21.19
N PHE A 55 7.29 -4.59 -22.07
CA PHE A 55 8.50 -5.04 -22.75
C PHE A 55 8.27 -5.13 -24.24
N SER A 56 9.33 -4.81 -24.98
CA SER A 56 9.44 -5.20 -26.37
C SER A 56 10.74 -5.95 -26.58
N CYS A 57 10.64 -7.14 -27.16
CA CYS A 57 11.79 -7.92 -27.62
C CYS A 57 11.96 -7.68 -29.12
N ALA A 58 13.17 -7.31 -29.55
CA ALA A 58 13.53 -7.26 -30.95
C ALA A 58 14.50 -8.41 -31.28
N ARG A 59 14.11 -9.21 -32.27
CA ARG A 59 14.99 -10.13 -32.99
C ARG A 59 15.28 -9.54 -34.36
N TYR A 60 16.55 -9.34 -34.69
CA TYR A 60 17.03 -8.98 -36.02
C TYR A 60 17.45 -10.27 -36.75
N LEU A 61 16.69 -10.67 -37.77
CA LEU A 61 17.06 -11.79 -38.62
C LEU A 61 18.24 -11.41 -39.53
N ASN A 62 19.48 -11.53 -39.03
CA ASN A 62 20.66 -11.49 -39.90
C ASN A 62 20.61 -12.66 -40.89
N GLN A 63 20.88 -12.38 -42.17
CA GLN A 63 20.88 -13.34 -43.29
C GLN A 63 21.83 -14.54 -43.10
N TYR A 64 22.64 -14.55 -42.03
CA TYR A 64 23.66 -15.56 -41.72
C TYR A 64 23.34 -16.49 -40.53
N LYS A 65 22.23 -16.28 -39.79
CA LYS A 65 21.79 -17.29 -38.79
C LYS A 65 21.06 -18.40 -39.55
N GLU A 66 21.65 -19.59 -39.62
CA GLU A 66 21.11 -20.75 -40.34
C GLU A 66 19.61 -20.93 -40.10
N LYS A 67 18.86 -21.14 -41.19
CA LYS A 67 17.44 -21.50 -41.16
C LYS A 67 17.27 -22.86 -40.49
N LYS A 68 17.31 -22.94 -39.16
CA LYS A 68 16.72 -24.08 -38.45
C LYS A 68 15.23 -24.11 -38.80
N GLN A 69 14.75 -25.29 -39.23
CA GLN A 69 13.39 -25.50 -39.69
C GLN A 69 12.39 -24.96 -38.66
N ARG A 70 11.61 -23.97 -39.09
CA ARG A 70 10.54 -23.36 -38.29
C ARG A 70 9.35 -24.32 -38.23
N PRO A 71 8.74 -24.56 -37.06
CA PRO A 71 7.36 -25.00 -37.05
C PRO A 71 6.48 -23.88 -37.62
N THR A 72 5.50 -24.24 -38.42
CA THR A 72 4.43 -23.32 -38.86
C THR A 72 3.59 -23.01 -37.63
N VAL A 73 3.91 -21.92 -36.92
CA VAL A 73 3.16 -21.53 -35.72
C VAL A 73 2.11 -20.51 -36.14
N ASP A 74 0.85 -20.95 -36.08
CA ASP A 74 -0.32 -20.11 -36.30
C ASP A 74 -0.31 -18.88 -35.39
N LYS A 75 -0.83 -17.76 -35.88
CA LYS A 75 -1.14 -16.59 -35.05
C LYS A 75 -1.96 -17.04 -33.86
N ARG A 76 -1.39 -17.02 -32.66
CA ARG A 76 -2.19 -17.09 -31.43
C ARG A 76 -2.76 -15.71 -31.16
N GLU A 77 -4.00 -15.48 -31.60
CA GLU A 77 -4.78 -14.33 -31.15
C GLU A 77 -5.25 -14.59 -29.72
N PHE A 78 -5.13 -13.57 -28.86
CA PHE A 78 -5.54 -13.62 -27.47
C PHE A 78 -7.02 -14.04 -27.36
N ILE A 79 -7.30 -15.10 -26.61
CA ILE A 79 -8.67 -15.48 -26.23
C ILE A 79 -8.97 -14.88 -24.85
N PRO A 80 -9.89 -13.91 -24.75
CA PRO A 80 -10.26 -13.33 -23.45
C PRO A 80 -10.73 -14.42 -22.47
N GLY A 81 -10.12 -14.47 -21.29
CA GLY A 81 -10.46 -15.41 -20.22
C GLY A 81 -9.56 -16.65 -20.10
N GLU A 82 -8.56 -16.81 -20.97
CA GLU A 82 -7.55 -17.87 -20.82
C GLU A 82 -6.58 -17.55 -19.66
N THR A 83 -6.31 -18.54 -18.80
CA THR A 83 -5.31 -18.38 -17.72
C THR A 83 -3.92 -18.60 -18.30
N MET A 84 -3.07 -17.58 -18.25
CA MET A 84 -1.69 -17.68 -18.71
C MET A 84 -0.78 -18.19 -17.58
N PRO A 85 0.10 -19.17 -17.83
CA PRO A 85 1.05 -19.61 -16.83
C PRO A 85 1.99 -18.46 -16.46
N ALA A 86 2.19 -18.24 -15.17
CA ALA A 86 3.14 -17.24 -14.69
C ALA A 86 4.57 -17.77 -14.88
N GLY A 87 5.34 -17.07 -15.70
CA GLY A 87 6.74 -17.39 -15.96
C GLY A 87 7.72 -16.55 -15.17
N LYS A 88 8.99 -16.93 -15.24
CA LYS A 88 10.13 -16.18 -14.71
C LYS A 88 11.23 -16.16 -15.75
N LEU A 89 11.85 -14.99 -15.95
CA LEU A 89 13.02 -14.83 -16.79
C LEU A 89 14.18 -14.29 -15.93
N GLU A 90 15.36 -14.86 -16.10
CA GLU A 90 16.58 -14.42 -15.44
C GLU A 90 17.66 -14.25 -16.50
N ILE A 91 18.18 -13.03 -16.64
CA ILE A 91 19.20 -12.67 -17.62
C ILE A 91 20.47 -12.27 -16.87
N ARG A 92 21.57 -12.96 -17.15
CA ARG A 92 22.90 -12.60 -16.63
C ARG A 92 23.62 -11.74 -17.66
N ILE A 93 23.82 -10.46 -17.35
CA ILE A 93 24.46 -9.51 -18.26
C ILE A 93 26.00 -9.66 -18.20
N PHE A 94 26.55 -9.74 -16.99
CA PHE A 94 27.97 -10.02 -16.71
C PHE A 94 28.08 -10.93 -15.46
N ASP A 95 29.29 -11.41 -15.13
CA ASP A 95 29.53 -12.36 -14.03
C ASP A 95 28.86 -11.98 -12.69
N ASP A 96 28.74 -10.67 -12.42
CA ASP A 96 28.24 -10.12 -11.16
C ASP A 96 26.84 -9.49 -11.24
N TYR A 97 26.15 -9.54 -12.39
CA TYR A 97 24.91 -8.78 -12.59
C TYR A 97 23.80 -9.62 -13.22
N THR A 98 22.71 -9.77 -12.47
CA THR A 98 21.53 -10.53 -12.88
C THR A 98 20.29 -9.66 -12.86
N VAL A 99 19.49 -9.73 -13.93
CA VAL A 99 18.17 -9.09 -14.04
C VAL A 99 17.10 -10.17 -14.03
N ILE A 100 16.14 -10.06 -13.12
CA ILE A 100 15.06 -11.02 -12.90
C ILE A 100 13.72 -10.36 -13.24
N PHE A 101 12.90 -11.04 -14.04
CA PHE A 101 11.55 -10.62 -14.43
C PHE A 101 10.55 -11.63 -13.84
N THR A 102 9.63 -11.18 -12.99
CA THR A 102 8.69 -12.07 -12.30
C THR A 102 7.43 -11.38 -11.75
N PRO A 103 6.27 -12.06 -11.77
CA PRO A 103 5.86 -13.00 -12.82
C PRO A 103 5.85 -12.32 -14.19
N MET A 104 6.16 -13.10 -15.23
CA MET A 104 6.13 -12.66 -16.62
C MET A 104 5.08 -13.45 -17.41
N TYR A 105 4.41 -12.77 -18.34
CA TYR A 105 3.35 -13.32 -19.19
C TYR A 105 3.65 -13.00 -20.65
N CYS A 106 3.40 -13.96 -21.54
CA CYS A 106 3.53 -13.79 -22.99
C CYS A 106 2.18 -13.46 -23.59
N ASP A 107 1.87 -12.17 -23.76
CA ASP A 107 0.57 -11.69 -24.24
C ASP A 107 0.37 -11.88 -25.76
N GLY A 108 1.38 -12.41 -26.46
CA GLY A 108 1.35 -12.75 -27.88
C GLY A 108 2.61 -12.29 -28.64
N TYR A 109 2.62 -12.45 -29.96
CA TYR A 109 3.71 -11.98 -30.82
C TYR A 109 3.24 -11.57 -32.22
N ILE A 110 3.99 -10.66 -32.84
CA ILE A 110 3.83 -10.28 -34.24
C ILE A 110 5.11 -10.65 -34.98
N SER A 111 5.02 -11.61 -35.90
CA SER A 111 6.15 -12.05 -36.71
C SER A 111 6.09 -11.46 -38.12
N LYS A 112 7.19 -10.84 -38.56
CA LYS A 112 7.47 -10.36 -39.91
C LYS A 112 8.69 -11.10 -40.50
N LEU A 113 8.95 -10.93 -41.79
CA LEU A 113 10.04 -11.60 -42.52
C LEU A 113 11.43 -11.37 -41.92
N ASP A 114 11.64 -10.20 -41.31
CA ASP A 114 12.90 -9.66 -40.79
C ASP A 114 12.92 -9.51 -39.26
N LYS A 115 11.74 -9.48 -38.61
CA LYS A 115 11.59 -9.19 -37.19
C LYS A 115 10.42 -9.94 -36.56
N THR A 116 10.62 -10.51 -35.38
CA THR A 116 9.53 -10.94 -34.50
C THR A 116 9.49 -10.02 -33.29
N ASN A 117 8.31 -9.46 -33.00
CA ASN A 117 8.06 -8.66 -31.80
C ASN A 117 7.19 -9.46 -30.85
N TYR A 118 7.74 -9.87 -29.71
CA TYR A 118 6.96 -10.44 -28.62
C TYR A 118 6.34 -9.32 -27.80
N LYS A 119 5.07 -9.51 -27.42
CA LYS A 119 4.39 -8.68 -26.44
C LYS A 119 4.41 -9.44 -25.12
N LEU A 120 5.15 -8.91 -24.17
CA LEU A 120 5.30 -9.50 -22.84
C LEU A 120 4.85 -8.48 -21.81
N SER A 121 4.25 -8.96 -20.73
CA SER A 121 3.99 -8.18 -19.54
C SER A 121 4.72 -8.80 -18.36
N CYS A 122 5.17 -7.95 -17.44
CA CYS A 122 5.80 -8.38 -16.19
C CYS A 122 5.29 -7.53 -15.05
N TYR A 123 5.25 -8.11 -13.87
CA TYR A 123 4.85 -7.40 -12.68
C TYR A 123 6.03 -6.74 -11.96
N ARG A 124 7.22 -7.36 -12.00
CA ARG A 124 8.40 -6.88 -11.30
C ARG A 124 9.69 -7.19 -12.06
N VAL A 125 10.56 -6.20 -12.14
CA VAL A 125 11.93 -6.35 -12.66
C VAL A 125 12.91 -6.01 -11.57
N GLU A 126 13.89 -6.86 -11.35
CA GLU A 126 14.88 -6.68 -10.29
C GLU A 126 16.28 -6.87 -10.85
N TRP A 127 17.13 -5.86 -10.70
CA TRP A 127 18.56 -5.96 -10.94
C TRP A 127 19.30 -6.04 -9.62
N LYS A 128 19.99 -7.16 -9.42
CA LYS A 128 20.85 -7.39 -8.25
C LYS A 128 22.31 -7.30 -8.64
N GLY A 129 23.01 -6.33 -8.06
CA GLY A 129 24.47 -6.38 -7.92
C GLY A 129 24.89 -7.20 -6.70
N VAL A 130 26.17 -7.55 -6.63
CA VAL A 130 26.75 -8.38 -5.55
C VAL A 130 26.95 -7.60 -4.24
N LYS A 131 26.95 -6.26 -4.29
CA LYS A 131 27.27 -5.40 -3.15
C LYS A 131 26.05 -5.11 -2.28
N THR A 132 26.27 -5.02 -0.97
CA THR A 132 25.29 -4.50 -0.02
C THR A 132 25.10 -2.99 -0.22
N PRO A 133 23.85 -2.50 -0.26
CA PRO A 133 23.60 -1.06 -0.37
C PRO A 133 23.94 -0.32 0.92
N SER A 134 24.52 0.86 0.78
CA SER A 134 24.61 1.87 1.85
C SER A 134 23.35 2.74 1.91
N MET A 135 22.53 2.69 0.85
CA MET A 135 21.34 3.51 0.70
C MET A 135 20.33 2.83 -0.22
N ILE A 136 19.05 2.90 0.16
CA ILE A 136 17.91 2.51 -0.66
C ILE A 136 16.99 3.71 -0.82
N LYS A 137 16.51 3.92 -2.05
CA LYS A 137 15.51 4.93 -2.37
C LYS A 137 14.30 4.29 -3.01
N GLU A 138 13.16 4.35 -2.33
CA GLU A 138 11.88 3.88 -2.86
C GLU A 138 11.17 4.99 -3.63
N TRP A 139 10.58 4.63 -4.76
CA TRP A 139 9.84 5.52 -5.65
C TRP A 139 8.35 5.27 -5.46
N ILE A 140 7.60 6.36 -5.25
CA ILE A 140 6.23 6.34 -4.77
C ILE A 140 5.37 7.28 -5.61
N LEU A 141 4.19 6.78 -6.01
CA LEU A 141 3.13 7.58 -6.63
C LEU A 141 2.02 7.89 -5.63
N ASN A 142 1.08 8.76 -6.03
CA ASN A 142 -0.12 9.13 -5.27
C ASN A 142 0.19 9.82 -3.91
N GLY A 143 1.20 10.69 -3.90
CA GLY A 143 1.43 11.61 -2.79
C GLY A 143 0.29 12.63 -2.63
N SER A 144 0.27 13.34 -1.49
CA SER A 144 -0.62 14.49 -1.26
C SER A 144 0.12 15.79 -1.50
N GLN A 145 -0.50 16.76 -2.17
CA GLN A 145 0.00 18.14 -2.28
C GLN A 145 -0.30 18.97 -1.02
N GLY A 146 -1.03 18.41 -0.04
CA GLY A 146 -1.24 18.99 1.29
C GLY A 146 -0.21 18.50 2.31
N GLY A 147 -0.39 18.85 3.58
CA GLY A 147 0.29 18.27 4.74
C GLY A 147 1.78 17.99 4.56
N LEU A 148 2.08 16.72 4.29
CA LEU A 148 3.43 16.20 4.06
C LEU A 148 4.23 17.07 3.08
N PHE A 149 3.64 17.55 1.98
CA PHE A 149 4.33 18.37 0.99
C PHE A 149 5.03 19.60 1.58
N PHE A 150 4.43 20.19 2.61
CA PHE A 150 4.93 21.41 3.22
C PHE A 150 5.73 21.18 4.51
N CYS A 151 5.87 19.93 4.96
CA CYS A 151 6.62 19.57 6.17
C CYS A 151 8.15 19.50 5.97
N GLY A 152 8.68 20.09 4.90
CA GLY A 152 10.12 20.11 4.63
C GLY A 152 10.87 20.79 5.78
N ASN A 153 11.51 19.98 6.63
CA ASN A 153 12.20 20.41 7.85
C ASN A 153 13.72 20.49 7.67
N SER A 154 14.23 19.97 6.56
CA SER A 154 15.64 19.91 6.24
C SER A 154 15.88 20.44 4.83
N LYS A 155 17.08 20.97 4.61
CA LYS A 155 17.52 21.50 3.32
C LYS A 155 18.78 20.76 2.92
N PHE A 156 18.94 20.53 1.63
CA PHE A 156 20.24 20.24 1.07
C PHE A 156 20.63 21.35 0.11
N GLU A 157 21.92 21.63 0.09
CA GLU A 157 22.56 22.43 -0.94
C GLU A 157 23.66 21.57 -1.52
N TYR A 158 23.61 21.32 -2.82
CA TYR A 158 24.72 20.70 -3.51
C TYR A 158 25.15 21.59 -4.67
N LYS A 159 26.46 21.63 -4.84
CA LYS A 159 27.10 22.24 -5.98
C LYS A 159 27.51 21.11 -6.91
N VAL A 160 26.94 21.15 -8.10
CA VAL A 160 27.43 20.37 -9.22
C VAL A 160 28.61 21.13 -9.78
N GLU A 161 29.75 20.98 -9.14
CA GLU A 161 31.00 21.03 -9.87
C GLU A 161 31.17 19.62 -10.47
N GLY A 162 31.95 19.43 -11.52
CA GLY A 162 32.10 18.09 -12.12
C GLY A 162 32.46 16.97 -11.14
N SER A 163 32.96 17.35 -9.98
CA SER A 163 32.93 16.63 -8.71
C SER A 163 31.70 16.98 -7.88
N VAL A 164 30.83 15.99 -7.63
CA VAL A 164 29.77 16.11 -6.61
C VAL A 164 30.44 16.30 -5.25
N SER A 165 30.42 17.53 -4.73
CA SER A 165 30.68 17.82 -3.33
C SER A 165 29.46 18.55 -2.78
N GLY A 166 29.06 18.22 -1.56
CA GLY A 166 27.82 18.72 -0.99
C GLY A 166 27.78 18.49 0.50
N VAL A 167 26.95 19.29 1.16
CA VAL A 167 26.70 19.20 2.59
C VAL A 167 25.27 18.72 2.79
N TYR A 168 25.10 17.60 3.48
CA TYR A 168 23.81 17.00 3.78
C TYR A 168 23.62 16.97 5.29
N GLY A 169 22.77 17.84 5.83
CA GLY A 169 22.76 18.11 7.27
C GLY A 169 24.12 18.71 7.69
N GLU A 170 24.87 17.98 8.52
CA GLU A 170 26.24 18.35 8.94
C GLU A 170 27.36 17.57 8.21
N LEU A 171 27.05 16.72 7.22
CA LEU A 171 28.01 15.83 6.55
C LEU A 171 28.48 16.33 5.18
N GLU A 172 29.78 16.22 4.87
CA GLU A 172 30.41 16.53 3.57
C GLU A 172 30.73 15.26 2.74
N PHE A 173 30.68 15.35 1.39
CA PHE A 173 30.97 14.25 0.44
C PHE A 173 32.18 14.52 -0.49
N PRO A 174 32.89 13.48 -1.00
CA PRO A 174 34.21 13.62 -1.65
C PRO A 174 34.21 13.98 -3.16
N ILE A 175 35.33 14.58 -3.59
CA ILE A 175 35.56 15.27 -4.89
C ILE A 175 36.07 14.33 -6.01
N LYS A 176 35.52 14.41 -7.24
CA LYS A 176 36.16 13.95 -8.50
C LYS A 176 35.83 14.78 -9.77
N GLU A 177 36.86 15.44 -10.35
CA GLU A 177 37.03 16.06 -11.70
C GLU A 177 36.03 17.11 -12.26
N GLU A 178 36.56 18.24 -12.74
CA GLU A 178 35.86 19.51 -13.05
C GLU A 178 34.88 19.51 -14.26
N LEU A 179 33.69 20.10 -14.06
CA LEU A 179 32.63 20.48 -15.01
C LEU A 179 31.98 21.77 -14.47
N GLU A 180 31.29 22.53 -15.33
CA GLU A 180 30.69 23.84 -15.00
C GLU A 180 29.70 23.80 -13.82
N GLU A 181 29.82 24.80 -12.94
CA GLU A 181 29.15 24.92 -11.63
C GLU A 181 27.62 25.12 -11.77
N GLN A 182 26.83 24.21 -11.23
CA GLN A 182 25.37 24.38 -11.08
C GLN A 182 24.95 24.18 -9.61
N LYS A 183 24.26 25.17 -9.05
CA LYS A 183 23.80 25.16 -7.66
C LYS A 183 22.35 24.69 -7.58
N TYR A 184 22.10 23.67 -6.79
CA TYR A 184 20.75 23.12 -6.56
C TYR A 184 20.39 23.20 -5.08
N MET A 185 19.14 23.55 -4.80
CA MET A 185 18.58 23.64 -3.45
C MET A 185 17.28 22.86 -3.40
N GLY A 186 17.20 21.87 -2.51
CA GLY A 186 15.96 21.11 -2.28
C GLY A 186 15.59 21.05 -0.80
N ARG A 187 14.31 20.78 -0.54
CA ARG A 187 13.76 20.55 0.79
C ARG A 187 13.30 19.10 0.90
N PHE A 188 13.52 18.51 2.07
CA PHE A 188 13.04 17.16 2.38
C PHE A 188 12.54 17.09 3.82
N ILE A 189 11.80 16.04 4.11
CA ILE A 189 11.30 15.73 5.44
C ILE A 189 12.19 14.64 6.02
N HIS A 190 12.87 14.93 7.11
CA HIS A 190 13.61 13.93 7.89
C HIS A 190 12.75 13.44 9.05
N LEU A 191 12.56 12.12 9.17
CA LEU A 191 11.81 11.48 10.24
C LEU A 191 12.66 10.42 10.94
N LYS A 192 12.70 10.47 12.27
CA LYS A 192 13.28 9.41 13.10
C LYS A 192 12.32 8.23 13.19
N TYR A 193 12.87 7.03 13.26
CA TYR A 193 12.11 5.79 13.38
C TYR A 193 12.94 4.73 14.10
N LYS A 194 12.52 4.36 15.31
CA LYS A 194 13.26 3.45 16.20
C LYS A 194 14.74 3.85 16.32
N ASP A 195 15.64 2.96 15.92
CA ASP A 195 17.09 3.08 15.92
C ASP A 195 17.67 3.64 14.60
N THR A 196 16.82 4.16 13.71
CA THR A 196 17.22 4.72 12.41
C THR A 196 16.37 5.96 12.04
N ALA A 197 16.45 6.38 10.79
CA ALA A 197 15.69 7.48 10.22
C ALA A 197 15.44 7.25 8.72
N PHE A 198 14.58 8.07 8.13
CA PHE A 198 14.37 8.10 6.68
C PHE A 198 13.95 9.50 6.21
N ASP A 199 14.14 9.72 4.91
CA ASP A 199 13.87 11.01 4.28
C ASP A 199 12.78 10.91 3.22
N ILE A 200 11.86 11.86 3.23
CA ILE A 200 10.82 12.00 2.22
C ILE A 200 11.16 13.19 1.33
N HIS A 201 11.22 12.95 0.02
CA HIS A 201 11.49 13.97 -0.98
C HIS A 201 10.41 13.96 -2.06
N PHE A 202 9.79 15.11 -2.30
CA PHE A 202 8.85 15.28 -3.41
C PHE A 202 9.62 15.45 -4.71
N VAL A 203 9.26 14.64 -5.69
CA VAL A 203 9.92 14.58 -6.99
C VAL A 203 9.26 15.60 -7.91
N GLU A 204 10.07 16.41 -8.59
CA GLU A 204 9.54 17.42 -9.50
C GLU A 204 8.75 16.79 -10.66
N ASN A 205 7.80 17.56 -11.21
CA ASN A 205 6.85 17.10 -12.23
C ASN A 205 7.51 16.58 -13.52
N ASN A 206 8.80 16.87 -13.73
CA ASN A 206 9.54 16.46 -14.92
C ASN A 206 10.05 15.01 -14.87
N TYR A 207 9.95 14.35 -13.70
CA TYR A 207 10.66 13.09 -13.45
C TYR A 207 9.77 11.92 -13.02
N GLY A 208 8.46 12.11 -13.10
CA GLY A 208 7.46 11.06 -12.93
C GLY A 208 6.21 11.37 -13.72
N PRO A 209 5.17 10.53 -13.66
CA PRO A 209 3.93 10.79 -14.37
C PRO A 209 3.29 12.10 -13.88
N SER A 210 2.92 12.98 -14.83
CA SER A 210 2.35 14.30 -14.55
C SER A 210 0.99 14.28 -13.86
N TRP A 211 0.30 13.14 -13.91
CA TRP A 211 -1.00 12.91 -13.26
C TRP A 211 -0.87 12.46 -11.79
N SER A 212 0.36 12.31 -11.27
CA SER A 212 0.63 11.90 -9.90
C SER A 212 1.51 12.91 -9.18
N THR A 213 1.25 13.11 -7.90
CA THR A 213 2.23 13.73 -7.00
C THR A 213 3.26 12.67 -6.64
N ASN A 214 4.47 12.84 -7.15
CA ASN A 214 5.53 11.85 -7.06
C ASN A 214 6.41 12.16 -5.85
N LEU A 215 6.78 11.13 -5.09
CA LEU A 215 7.71 11.28 -3.99
C LEU A 215 8.65 10.08 -3.91
N SER A 216 9.67 10.24 -3.10
CA SER A 216 10.60 9.18 -2.78
C SER A 216 10.83 9.10 -1.28
N ILE A 217 11.07 7.87 -0.80
CA ILE A 217 11.44 7.61 0.59
C ILE A 217 12.83 6.99 0.59
N SER A 218 13.76 7.65 1.24
CA SER A 218 15.17 7.29 1.23
C SER A 218 15.63 6.81 2.59
N TYR A 219 16.38 5.72 2.59
CA TYR A 219 16.88 5.04 3.77
C TYR A 219 18.39 4.92 3.64
N PHE A 220 19.11 5.21 4.71
CA PHE A 220 20.56 5.26 4.69
C PHE A 220 21.13 4.44 5.84
N GLU A 221 22.19 3.69 5.55
CA GLU A 221 22.92 2.94 6.55
C GLU A 221 23.53 3.86 7.62
N LYS A 222 23.96 5.07 7.22
CA LYS A 222 24.52 6.07 8.16
C LYS A 222 23.53 6.57 9.22
N TYR A 223 22.22 6.35 9.04
CA TYR A 223 21.23 6.68 10.07
C TYR A 223 21.14 5.62 11.17
N GLY A 224 21.89 4.53 11.05
CA GLY A 224 21.93 3.42 12.00
C GLY A 224 21.86 2.09 11.24
N ARG A 225 20.85 1.97 10.38
CA ARG A 225 20.64 0.84 9.46
C ARG A 225 19.60 1.17 8.41
N ILE A 226 19.61 0.45 7.29
CA ILE A 226 18.48 0.42 6.36
C ILE A 226 17.34 -0.44 6.96
N PRO A 227 16.09 0.09 7.10
CA PRO A 227 14.96 -0.70 7.59
C PRO A 227 14.66 -1.92 6.71
N SER A 228 14.12 -2.99 7.31
CA SER A 228 13.73 -4.19 6.56
C SER A 228 12.61 -3.90 5.56
N ILE A 229 12.35 -4.82 4.61
CA ILE A 229 11.27 -4.64 3.63
C ILE A 229 9.90 -4.47 4.33
N GLU A 230 9.70 -5.20 5.43
CA GLU A 230 8.52 -5.15 6.27
C GLU A 230 8.40 -3.78 6.95
N GLU A 231 9.46 -3.26 7.56
CA GLU A 231 9.46 -1.93 8.18
C GLU A 231 9.23 -0.82 7.15
N ARG A 232 9.84 -0.90 5.97
CA ARG A 232 9.59 0.06 4.88
C ARG A 232 8.13 0.03 4.44
N LYS A 233 7.49 -1.14 4.41
CA LYS A 233 6.04 -1.26 4.17
C LYS A 233 5.24 -0.60 5.28
N GLN A 234 5.60 -0.79 6.55
CA GLN A 234 4.94 -0.14 7.69
C GLN A 234 5.04 1.38 7.58
N ILE A 235 6.22 1.91 7.25
CA ILE A 235 6.46 3.35 7.02
C ILE A 235 5.56 3.88 5.92
N ARG A 236 5.46 3.18 4.78
CA ARG A 236 4.56 3.61 3.68
C ARG A 236 3.09 3.63 4.10
N GLU A 237 2.61 2.63 4.83
CA GLU A 237 1.21 2.59 5.29
C GLU A 237 0.94 3.67 6.34
N TYR A 238 1.91 3.92 7.24
CA TYR A 238 1.86 5.02 8.21
C TYR A 238 1.70 6.38 7.51
N LEU A 239 2.61 6.67 6.58
CA LEU A 239 2.57 7.91 5.82
C LEU A 239 1.29 7.99 4.96
N SER A 240 0.83 6.87 4.39
CA SER A 240 -0.42 6.83 3.64
C SER A 240 -1.63 7.23 4.48
N PHE A 241 -1.70 6.74 5.72
CA PHE A 241 -2.77 7.05 6.65
C PHE A 241 -2.82 8.56 6.93
N PHE A 242 -1.69 9.17 7.32
CA PHE A 242 -1.65 10.61 7.61
C PHE A 242 -1.79 11.47 6.36
N ALA A 243 -1.27 11.04 5.21
CA ALA A 243 -1.47 11.70 3.92
C ALA A 243 -2.93 11.62 3.42
N GLY A 244 -3.75 10.76 4.03
CA GLY A 244 -5.14 10.55 3.62
C GLY A 244 -5.30 9.83 2.29
N LYS A 245 -4.23 9.22 1.77
CA LYS A 245 -4.19 8.51 0.48
C LYS A 245 -3.13 7.42 0.50
N ARG A 246 -3.42 6.32 -0.19
CA ARG A 246 -2.48 5.20 -0.35
C ARG A 246 -1.27 5.59 -1.19
N LEU A 247 -0.10 5.68 -0.57
CA LEU A 247 1.19 5.79 -1.25
C LEU A 247 1.48 4.51 -2.04
N MET A 248 1.68 4.63 -3.35
CA MET A 248 1.85 3.48 -4.24
C MET A 248 3.33 3.26 -4.55
N TYR A 249 3.92 2.23 -3.95
CA TYR A 249 5.27 1.78 -4.29
C TYR A 249 5.33 1.30 -5.74
N VAL A 250 6.28 1.83 -6.50
CA VAL A 250 6.52 1.45 -7.91
C VAL A 250 7.93 0.97 -8.17
N GLY A 251 8.82 0.99 -7.18
CA GLY A 251 10.18 0.51 -7.34
C GLY A 251 11.15 1.09 -6.33
N GLN A 252 12.40 0.68 -6.41
CA GLN A 252 13.49 1.24 -5.63
C GLN A 252 14.80 1.27 -6.42
N SER A 253 15.70 2.17 -6.03
CA SER A 253 17.08 2.21 -6.46
C SER A 253 17.99 1.96 -5.26
N SER A 254 19.10 1.26 -5.46
CA SER A 254 20.06 0.89 -4.42
C SER A 254 21.43 1.44 -4.77
N PHE A 255 22.12 2.02 -3.80
CA PHE A 255 23.38 2.74 -4.00
C PHE A 255 24.47 2.27 -3.02
N ASP A 256 25.74 2.36 -3.43
CA ASP A 256 26.90 2.15 -2.56
C ASP A 256 27.29 3.43 -1.80
N GLU A 257 28.28 3.34 -0.90
CA GLU A 257 28.77 4.45 -0.06
C GLU A 257 29.26 5.66 -0.86
N ASN A 258 29.61 5.46 -2.14
CA ASN A 258 30.08 6.49 -3.04
C ASN A 258 28.94 7.06 -3.92
N GLY A 259 27.69 6.64 -3.67
CA GLY A 259 26.52 7.06 -4.44
C GLY A 259 26.37 6.37 -5.79
N ASN A 260 27.16 5.33 -6.12
CA ASN A 260 26.98 4.62 -7.37
C ASN A 260 25.76 3.69 -7.27
N GLN A 261 24.92 3.68 -8.30
CA GLN A 261 23.80 2.74 -8.37
C GLN A 261 24.32 1.31 -8.53
N ILE A 262 23.91 0.42 -7.62
CA ILE A 262 24.32 -0.99 -7.54
C ILE A 262 23.15 -1.98 -7.60
N GLY A 263 21.92 -1.49 -7.51
CA GLY A 263 20.71 -2.31 -7.63
C GLY A 263 19.49 -1.49 -8.03
N PHE A 264 18.46 -2.17 -8.53
CA PHE A 264 17.13 -1.59 -8.65
C PHE A 264 16.01 -2.62 -8.64
N VAL A 265 14.80 -2.14 -8.33
CA VAL A 265 13.54 -2.86 -8.51
C VAL A 265 12.56 -1.93 -9.23
N MET A 266 11.85 -2.47 -10.21
CA MET A 266 10.63 -1.90 -10.78
C MET A 266 9.47 -2.81 -10.40
N GLU A 267 8.35 -2.25 -10.00
CA GLU A 267 7.12 -3.00 -9.70
C GLU A 267 5.91 -2.28 -10.30
N ASN A 268 4.93 -3.03 -10.80
CA ASN A 268 3.64 -2.46 -11.18
C ASN A 268 2.96 -1.86 -9.94
N PRO A 269 2.33 -0.69 -10.08
CA PRO A 269 1.56 -0.10 -8.99
C PRO A 269 0.45 -1.06 -8.55
N ARG A 270 0.33 -1.27 -7.24
CA ARG A 270 -0.71 -2.14 -6.66
C ARG A 270 -2.05 -1.42 -6.59
N THR A 271 -2.74 -1.34 -7.73
CA THR A 271 -4.03 -0.64 -7.83
C THR A 271 -5.24 -1.51 -7.51
N CYS A 272 -5.06 -2.81 -7.24
CA CYS A 272 -6.18 -3.76 -7.02
C CYS A 272 -7.21 -3.77 -8.17
N GLY A 273 -6.77 -3.47 -9.40
CA GLY A 273 -7.63 -3.42 -10.59
C GLY A 273 -8.29 -2.07 -10.84
N PHE A 274 -8.05 -1.05 -10.00
CA PHE A 274 -8.57 0.31 -10.19
C PHE A 274 -7.67 1.15 -11.11
N ASP A 275 -8.28 2.20 -11.69
CA ASP A 275 -7.61 3.16 -12.57
C ASP A 275 -6.65 4.05 -11.79
N ILE A 276 -5.34 3.86 -12.00
CA ILE A 276 -4.30 4.59 -11.26
C ILE A 276 -4.37 6.11 -11.41
N LYS A 277 -4.77 6.62 -12.58
CA LYS A 277 -4.81 8.06 -12.84
C LYS A 277 -5.94 8.66 -12.03
N LYS A 278 -7.12 8.02 -12.05
CA LYS A 278 -8.26 8.42 -11.22
C LYS A 278 -7.88 8.38 -9.74
N GLU A 279 -7.13 7.37 -9.32
CA GLU A 279 -6.64 7.28 -7.94
C GLU A 279 -5.73 8.46 -7.56
N CYS A 280 -4.76 8.78 -8.41
CA CYS A 280 -3.82 9.86 -8.15
C CYS A 280 -4.49 11.24 -8.14
N MET A 281 -5.50 11.44 -8.99
CA MET A 281 -6.27 12.68 -9.07
C MET A 281 -7.34 12.82 -7.97
N SER A 282 -7.69 11.76 -7.26
CA SER A 282 -8.69 11.83 -6.17
C SER A 282 -8.26 12.80 -5.06
N GLY A 283 -9.19 13.33 -4.27
CA GLY A 283 -8.85 14.16 -3.10
C GLY A 283 -8.24 13.33 -1.98
N ALA A 284 -7.34 13.92 -1.19
CA ALA A 284 -6.87 13.31 0.05
C ALA A 284 -7.95 13.39 1.14
N LYS A 285 -8.09 12.31 1.93
CA LYS A 285 -8.94 12.28 3.13
C LYS A 285 -8.07 12.12 4.37
N THR A 286 -7.43 13.22 4.79
CA THR A 286 -6.51 13.20 5.93
C THR A 286 -7.26 12.98 7.25
N PRO A 287 -6.70 12.18 8.18
CA PRO A 287 -7.37 11.89 9.44
C PRO A 287 -7.39 13.11 10.38
N ILE A 288 -6.46 14.04 10.18
CA ILE A 288 -6.26 15.26 10.96
C ILE A 288 -5.95 16.41 10.01
N LYS A 289 -6.14 17.64 10.47
CA LYS A 289 -5.88 18.84 9.67
C LYS A 289 -4.42 18.97 9.27
N ASP A 290 -4.20 19.25 7.99
CA ASP A 290 -2.89 19.26 7.35
C ASP A 290 -2.65 20.53 6.51
N ASP A 291 -3.40 21.61 6.78
CA ASP A 291 -3.23 22.88 6.07
C ASP A 291 -2.02 23.70 6.52
N ALA A 292 -1.67 24.70 5.71
CA ALA A 292 -0.48 25.54 5.86
C ALA A 292 -0.33 26.18 7.25
N SER A 293 -1.46 26.47 7.93
CA SER A 293 -1.47 27.15 9.24
C SER A 293 -1.09 26.22 10.39
N PHE A 294 -1.14 24.90 10.18
CA PHE A 294 -0.96 23.87 11.20
C PHE A 294 0.21 22.92 10.89
N LEU A 295 1.04 23.22 9.90
CA LEU A 295 2.10 22.32 9.41
C LEU A 295 3.12 21.88 10.47
N HIS A 296 3.47 22.75 11.41
CA HIS A 296 4.39 22.40 12.48
C HIS A 296 3.78 21.32 13.40
N ASN A 297 2.52 21.53 13.81
CA ASN A 297 1.78 20.57 14.62
C ASN A 297 1.52 19.25 13.88
N TYR A 298 1.32 19.32 12.56
CA TYR A 298 1.13 18.14 11.71
C TYR A 298 2.41 17.30 11.61
N PHE A 299 3.56 17.94 11.36
CA PHE A 299 4.86 17.25 11.37
C PHE A 299 5.16 16.61 12.73
N ASP A 300 4.96 17.34 13.83
CA ASP A 300 5.21 16.83 15.18
C ASP A 300 4.32 15.62 15.48
N THR A 301 3.07 15.64 15.01
CA THR A 301 2.15 14.51 15.12
C THR A 301 2.68 13.29 14.36
N ILE A 302 3.13 13.47 13.12
CA ILE A 302 3.71 12.38 12.31
C ILE A 302 5.00 11.84 12.93
N GLN A 303 5.85 12.69 13.50
CA GLN A 303 7.06 12.23 14.17
C GLN A 303 6.73 11.47 15.47
N LYS A 304 5.69 11.91 16.20
CA LYS A 304 5.32 11.35 17.51
C LYS A 304 4.76 9.92 17.41
N TYR A 305 3.95 9.62 16.39
CA TYR A 305 3.16 8.38 16.37
C TYR A 305 3.73 7.26 15.48
N ILE A 306 4.86 7.45 14.81
CA ILE A 306 5.42 6.42 13.92
C ILE A 306 5.88 5.16 14.66
N ASP A 307 6.56 5.30 15.79
CA ASP A 307 7.02 4.15 16.58
C ASP A 307 5.85 3.39 17.23
N PRO A 308 4.89 4.05 17.93
CA PRO A 308 3.66 3.39 18.40
C PRO A 308 2.87 2.70 17.29
N PHE A 309 2.82 3.31 16.09
CA PHE A 309 2.14 2.71 14.95
C PHE A 309 2.83 1.43 14.50
N SER A 310 4.16 1.40 14.41
CA SER A 310 4.92 0.22 14.05
C SER A 310 4.73 -0.93 15.05
N GLU A 311 4.71 -0.63 16.35
CA GLU A 311 4.43 -1.64 17.39
C GLU A 311 3.03 -2.26 17.24
N LEU A 312 2.03 -1.43 16.98
CA LEU A 312 0.67 -1.89 16.75
C LEU A 312 0.51 -2.61 15.41
N TYR A 313 1.35 -2.29 14.42
CA TYR A 313 1.22 -2.83 13.07
C TYR A 313 1.30 -4.35 13.05
N GLU A 314 2.24 -4.90 13.81
CA GLU A 314 2.45 -6.34 13.93
C GLU A 314 1.41 -7.00 14.85
N LYS A 315 1.20 -6.40 16.04
CA LYS A 315 0.27 -6.93 17.06
C LYS A 315 -1.17 -7.01 16.56
N LEU A 316 -1.61 -5.98 15.83
CA LEU A 316 -3.00 -5.82 15.44
C LEU A 316 -3.27 -6.15 13.96
N ASP A 317 -2.30 -6.74 13.25
CA ASP A 317 -2.40 -7.10 11.83
C ASP A 317 -2.86 -5.91 10.97
N PHE A 318 -2.18 -4.77 11.14
CA PHE A 318 -2.48 -3.57 10.35
C PHE A 318 -2.26 -3.79 8.86
N ALA A 319 -1.39 -4.72 8.46
CA ALA A 319 -1.21 -5.10 7.07
C ALA A 319 -2.55 -5.51 6.42
N SER A 320 -3.31 -6.39 7.07
CA SER A 320 -4.62 -6.82 6.56
C SER A 320 -5.66 -5.72 6.70
N PHE A 321 -5.65 -4.98 7.81
CA PHE A 321 -6.56 -3.84 8.03
C PHE A 321 -6.41 -2.78 6.93
N PHE A 322 -5.21 -2.26 6.69
CA PHE A 322 -4.98 -1.22 5.69
C PHE A 322 -5.22 -1.72 4.27
N SER A 323 -4.91 -2.99 3.97
CA SER A 323 -5.27 -3.58 2.68
C SER A 323 -6.78 -3.52 2.43
N ALA A 324 -7.59 -3.88 3.43
CA ALA A 324 -9.05 -3.82 3.33
C ALA A 324 -9.57 -2.38 3.31
N TYR A 325 -9.02 -1.50 4.17
CA TYR A 325 -9.37 -0.08 4.24
C TYR A 325 -9.13 0.62 2.90
N TRP A 326 -7.94 0.48 2.31
CA TRP A 326 -7.62 1.12 1.04
C TRP A 326 -8.43 0.55 -0.13
N TYR A 327 -8.76 -0.75 -0.09
CA TYR A 327 -9.63 -1.37 -1.09
C TYR A 327 -11.07 -0.84 -0.98
N ALA A 328 -11.60 -0.74 0.25
CA ALA A 328 -12.93 -0.19 0.53
C ALA A 328 -13.09 1.25 0.02
N GLN A 329 -12.06 2.09 0.17
CA GLN A 329 -12.05 3.45 -0.37
C GLN A 329 -12.27 3.53 -1.88
N LYS A 330 -12.12 2.43 -2.63
CA LYS A 330 -12.25 2.37 -4.09
C LYS A 330 -13.56 1.74 -4.54
N VAL A 331 -14.24 1.07 -3.62
CA VAL A 331 -15.54 0.47 -3.86
C VAL A 331 -16.62 1.56 -3.78
N THR A 332 -17.59 1.50 -4.67
CA THR A 332 -18.71 2.44 -4.69
C THR A 332 -19.48 2.36 -3.37
N GLN A 333 -19.62 3.49 -2.67
CA GLN A 333 -20.46 3.56 -1.47
C GLN A 333 -21.93 3.32 -1.82
N PRO A 334 -22.68 2.55 -1.01
CA PRO A 334 -22.34 1.97 0.30
C PRO A 334 -21.81 0.51 0.24
N MET A 335 -21.39 0.01 -0.93
CA MET A 335 -20.93 -1.38 -1.10
C MET A 335 -19.58 -1.68 -0.43
N ASP A 336 -18.93 -0.65 0.09
CA ASP A 336 -17.69 -0.70 0.85
C ASP A 336 -17.90 -1.12 2.32
N LEU A 337 -19.11 -0.94 2.87
CA LEU A 337 -19.45 -1.25 4.26
C LEU A 337 -19.09 -2.68 4.71
N PRO A 338 -19.36 -3.75 3.94
CA PRO A 338 -18.95 -5.10 4.35
C PRO A 338 -17.44 -5.25 4.50
N ILE A 339 -16.66 -4.55 3.66
CA ILE A 339 -15.20 -4.60 3.66
C ILE A 339 -14.65 -3.84 4.87
N LEU A 340 -15.17 -2.63 5.12
CA LEU A 340 -14.82 -1.83 6.30
C LEU A 340 -15.18 -2.58 7.60
N SER A 341 -16.35 -3.23 7.64
CA SER A 341 -16.77 -4.02 8.79
C SER A 341 -15.88 -5.23 9.02
N ALA A 342 -15.50 -5.95 7.97
CA ALA A 342 -14.57 -7.07 8.09
C ALA A 342 -13.20 -6.61 8.62
N ALA A 343 -12.71 -5.46 8.17
CA ALA A 343 -11.47 -4.86 8.65
C ALA A 343 -11.55 -4.54 10.15
N LEU A 344 -12.61 -3.86 10.59
CA LEU A 344 -12.84 -3.53 12.01
C LEU A 344 -12.98 -4.78 12.87
N GLU A 345 -13.69 -5.81 12.42
CA GLU A 345 -13.85 -7.05 13.17
C GLU A 345 -12.56 -7.84 13.33
N ASN A 346 -11.72 -7.89 12.27
CA ASN A 346 -10.39 -8.50 12.36
C ASN A 346 -9.52 -7.74 13.36
N LEU A 347 -9.47 -6.40 13.26
CA LEU A 347 -8.72 -5.55 14.16
C LEU A 347 -9.16 -5.75 15.62
N LYS A 348 -10.46 -5.72 15.89
CA LYS A 348 -11.06 -5.99 17.20
C LYS A 348 -10.65 -7.37 17.72
N ARG A 349 -10.70 -8.40 16.88
CA ARG A 349 -10.27 -9.76 17.26
C ARG A 349 -8.80 -9.77 17.68
N LYS A 350 -7.91 -9.13 16.91
CA LYS A 350 -6.49 -9.02 17.25
C LYS A 350 -6.26 -8.24 18.54
N TRP A 351 -7.02 -7.18 18.78
CA TRP A 351 -6.95 -6.45 20.04
C TRP A 351 -7.30 -7.32 21.25
N TYR A 352 -8.30 -8.21 21.14
CA TYR A 352 -8.63 -9.18 22.21
C TYR A 352 -7.51 -10.20 22.47
N GLU A 353 -6.62 -10.45 21.51
CA GLU A 353 -5.46 -11.34 21.68
C GLU A 353 -4.35 -10.65 22.52
N GLU A 354 -4.31 -9.32 22.52
CA GLU A 354 -3.26 -8.52 23.19
C GLU A 354 -3.63 -8.05 24.61
N VAL A 355 -4.92 -7.95 24.94
CA VAL A 355 -5.36 -7.50 26.27
C VAL A 355 -5.22 -8.63 27.31
N GLU A 356 -4.51 -8.34 28.39
CA GLU A 356 -4.18 -9.28 29.47
C GLU A 356 -5.44 -9.85 30.15
N ILE A 357 -6.48 -9.03 30.27
CA ILE A 357 -7.83 -9.44 30.64
C ILE A 357 -8.66 -9.46 29.37
N ASN A 358 -8.56 -10.54 28.60
CA ASN A 358 -9.57 -10.85 27.61
C ASN A 358 -10.85 -11.12 28.40
N PRO A 359 -11.90 -10.27 28.34
CA PRO A 359 -13.19 -10.70 28.83
C PRO A 359 -13.47 -11.92 28.00
N GLU A 360 -13.55 -13.09 28.63
CA GLU A 360 -14.00 -14.27 27.92
C GLU A 360 -15.20 -13.79 27.09
N THR A 361 -15.25 -14.07 25.78
CA THR A 361 -16.29 -13.58 24.85
C THR A 361 -17.68 -14.16 25.17
N VAL A 362 -17.87 -14.50 26.44
CA VAL A 362 -18.97 -15.10 27.11
C VAL A 362 -19.42 -14.20 28.27
N LEU A 363 -20.71 -14.22 28.57
CA LEU A 363 -21.35 -13.34 29.54
C LEU A 363 -21.12 -13.80 30.99
N MET A 364 -20.77 -15.07 31.20
CA MET A 364 -20.44 -15.64 32.51
C MET A 364 -19.52 -16.86 32.38
N ASP A 365 -18.91 -17.28 33.51
CA ASP A 365 -18.07 -18.48 33.59
C ASP A 365 -18.75 -19.70 32.94
N LYS A 366 -18.01 -20.42 32.10
CA LYS A 366 -18.53 -21.54 31.31
C LYS A 366 -19.06 -22.69 32.17
N LYS A 367 -18.44 -22.97 33.33
CA LYS A 367 -18.89 -24.06 34.22
C LYS A 367 -20.20 -23.67 34.89
N ASP A 368 -20.33 -22.43 35.33
CA ASP A 368 -21.55 -21.94 35.96
C ASP A 368 -22.70 -21.79 34.96
N PHE A 369 -22.43 -21.31 33.74
CA PHE A 369 -23.40 -21.33 32.65
C PHE A 369 -23.88 -22.75 32.34
N SER A 370 -22.96 -23.71 32.20
CA SER A 370 -23.28 -25.11 31.89
C SER A 370 -24.22 -25.74 32.92
N LYS A 371 -24.01 -25.46 34.22
CA LYS A 371 -24.89 -25.92 35.30
C LYS A 371 -26.30 -25.32 35.17
N ARG A 372 -26.40 -24.02 34.90
CA ARG A 372 -27.68 -23.28 34.83
C ARG A 372 -28.49 -23.59 33.57
N ILE A 373 -27.82 -23.85 32.45
CA ILE A 373 -28.48 -24.06 31.15
C ILE A 373 -28.97 -25.50 30.96
N LYS A 374 -28.39 -26.47 31.68
CA LYS A 374 -28.71 -27.91 31.56
C LYS A 374 -30.21 -28.24 31.70
N PRO A 375 -30.98 -27.65 32.65
CA PRO A 375 -32.42 -27.87 32.73
C PRO A 375 -33.18 -27.34 31.50
N ILE A 376 -32.79 -26.18 30.98
CA ILE A 376 -33.40 -25.56 29.79
C ILE A 376 -33.14 -26.41 28.56
N LYS A 377 -31.90 -26.91 28.40
CA LYS A 377 -31.55 -27.84 27.31
C LYS A 377 -32.40 -29.10 27.33
N LYS A 378 -32.61 -29.69 28.51
CA LYS A 378 -33.47 -30.87 28.68
C LYS A 378 -34.94 -30.55 28.37
N MET A 379 -35.41 -29.34 28.72
CA MET A 379 -36.76 -28.89 28.39
C MET A 379 -36.97 -28.77 26.88
N VAL A 380 -36.00 -28.21 26.14
CA VAL A 380 -36.04 -28.15 24.67
C VAL A 380 -36.11 -29.55 24.06
N GLU A 381 -35.30 -30.49 24.55
CA GLU A 381 -35.34 -31.89 24.11
C GLU A 381 -36.72 -32.52 24.29
N THR A 382 -37.36 -32.30 25.44
CA THR A 382 -38.67 -32.89 25.74
C THR A 382 -39.84 -32.23 25.00
N GLN A 383 -39.87 -30.90 24.92
CA GLN A 383 -41.03 -30.16 24.38
C GLN A 383 -41.07 -30.17 22.85
N PHE A 384 -39.91 -30.27 22.21
CA PHE A 384 -39.80 -30.26 20.75
C PHE A 384 -39.48 -31.65 20.16
N ALA A 385 -39.56 -32.70 20.97
CA ALA A 385 -39.29 -34.07 20.57
C ALA A 385 -40.02 -34.45 19.28
N GLY A 386 -39.30 -35.03 18.32
CA GLY A 386 -39.86 -35.43 17.02
C GLY A 386 -39.87 -34.34 15.94
N THR A 387 -39.47 -33.10 16.25
CA THR A 387 -39.26 -32.06 15.23
C THR A 387 -37.86 -32.11 14.65
N GLU A 388 -37.69 -31.67 13.39
CA GLU A 388 -36.37 -31.57 12.75
C GLU A 388 -35.47 -30.48 13.36
N TYR A 389 -36.02 -29.59 14.19
CA TYR A 389 -35.34 -28.41 14.72
C TYR A 389 -34.71 -28.58 16.10
N VAL A 390 -34.97 -29.70 16.81
CA VAL A 390 -34.51 -29.92 18.20
C VAL A 390 -33.01 -29.66 18.36
N GLU A 391 -32.19 -30.23 17.48
CA GLU A 391 -30.73 -30.09 17.57
C GLU A 391 -30.24 -28.67 17.25
N ARG A 392 -30.97 -27.92 16.42
CA ARG A 392 -30.68 -26.50 16.18
C ARG A 392 -31.01 -25.68 17.42
N MET A 393 -32.17 -25.90 18.04
CA MET A 393 -32.58 -25.18 19.24
C MET A 393 -31.67 -25.46 20.44
N LYS A 394 -31.24 -26.72 20.64
CA LYS A 394 -30.24 -27.08 21.65
C LYS A 394 -28.94 -26.31 21.46
N ARG A 395 -28.43 -26.24 20.22
CA ARG A 395 -27.23 -25.46 19.88
C ARG A 395 -27.42 -23.97 20.16
N SER A 396 -28.58 -23.39 19.86
CA SER A 396 -28.87 -21.99 20.19
C SER A 396 -28.83 -21.73 21.69
N VAL A 397 -29.41 -22.63 22.50
CA VAL A 397 -29.39 -22.55 23.97
C VAL A 397 -27.97 -22.64 24.52
N GLU A 398 -27.14 -23.53 23.99
CA GLU A 398 -25.71 -23.61 24.36
C GLU A 398 -24.92 -22.36 23.96
N GLY A 399 -25.34 -21.70 22.88
CA GLY A 399 -24.76 -20.47 22.38
C GLY A 399 -25.11 -19.22 23.18
N MET A 400 -26.11 -19.26 24.08
CA MET A 400 -26.59 -18.08 24.80
C MET A 400 -25.55 -17.42 25.71
N ASN A 401 -24.49 -18.15 26.07
CA ASN A 401 -23.42 -17.56 26.86
C ASN A 401 -22.53 -16.64 26.02
N ARG A 402 -22.56 -16.68 24.68
CA ARG A 402 -21.63 -15.89 23.85
C ARG A 402 -22.12 -14.47 23.70
N MET A 403 -21.21 -13.51 23.87
CA MET A 403 -21.47 -12.12 23.50
C MET A 403 -21.74 -12.03 21.99
N SER A 404 -22.76 -11.25 21.64
CA SER A 404 -23.02 -10.84 20.27
C SER A 404 -21.85 -10.00 19.73
N VAL A 405 -21.74 -9.90 18.40
CA VAL A 405 -20.71 -9.06 17.78
C VAL A 405 -20.87 -7.59 18.19
N SER A 406 -22.10 -7.13 18.40
CA SER A 406 -22.38 -5.77 18.86
C SER A 406 -21.84 -5.52 20.27
N GLU A 407 -22.06 -6.44 21.20
CA GLU A 407 -21.55 -6.32 22.57
C GLU A 407 -20.01 -6.35 22.59
N GLN A 408 -19.40 -7.23 21.79
CA GLN A 408 -17.94 -7.29 21.66
C GLN A 408 -17.35 -5.99 21.09
N LEU A 409 -18.06 -5.34 20.16
CA LEU A 409 -17.65 -4.04 19.62
C LEU A 409 -17.79 -2.94 20.66
N THR A 410 -18.89 -2.91 21.42
CA THR A 410 -19.07 -1.96 22.54
C THR A 410 -17.93 -2.08 23.54
N HIS A 411 -17.63 -3.30 24.00
CA HIS A 411 -16.52 -3.53 24.93
C HIS A 411 -15.16 -3.14 24.32
N PHE A 412 -14.94 -3.43 23.04
CA PHE A 412 -13.73 -2.99 22.35
C PHE A 412 -13.59 -1.46 22.34
N PHE A 413 -14.65 -0.74 21.98
CA PHE A 413 -14.65 0.73 21.97
C PHE A 413 -14.44 1.31 23.37
N GLU A 414 -15.06 0.74 24.41
CA GLU A 414 -14.79 1.10 25.80
C GLU A 414 -13.33 0.84 26.19
N GLY A 415 -12.77 -0.30 25.78
CA GLY A 415 -11.38 -0.68 26.05
C GLY A 415 -10.34 0.22 25.38
N ILE A 416 -10.68 0.89 24.28
CA ILE A 416 -9.84 1.90 23.65
C ILE A 416 -10.25 3.35 24.01
N ASP A 417 -11.16 3.51 24.98
CA ASP A 417 -11.71 4.79 25.41
C ASP A 417 -12.30 5.62 24.25
N MET A 418 -13.08 4.98 23.38
CA MET A 418 -13.71 5.63 22.23
C MET A 418 -15.24 5.70 22.42
N PRO A 419 -15.81 6.88 22.71
CA PRO A 419 -17.26 7.04 22.79
C PRO A 419 -17.89 6.90 21.40
N VAL A 420 -19.05 6.22 21.36
CA VAL A 420 -19.80 5.91 20.13
C VAL A 420 -21.17 6.56 20.15
N GLY A 421 -21.41 7.44 19.18
CA GLY A 421 -22.62 8.24 19.07
C GLY A 421 -23.79 7.54 18.37
N LYS A 422 -24.94 8.23 18.27
CA LYS A 422 -26.15 7.68 17.63
C LYS A 422 -25.93 7.33 16.15
N LYS A 423 -25.30 8.20 15.38
CA LYS A 423 -25.03 7.99 13.95
C LYS A 423 -24.04 6.85 13.72
N GLU A 424 -23.00 6.76 14.53
CA GLU A 424 -22.05 5.64 14.49
C GLU A 424 -22.71 4.31 14.86
N LYS A 425 -23.57 4.28 15.88
CA LYS A 425 -24.38 3.09 16.20
C LYS A 425 -25.26 2.67 15.03
N LYS A 426 -25.88 3.62 14.32
CA LYS A 426 -26.64 3.33 13.10
C LYS A 426 -25.74 2.75 11.99
N ALA A 427 -24.55 3.31 11.77
CA ALA A 427 -23.59 2.79 10.81
C ALA A 427 -23.09 1.37 11.14
N LEU A 428 -22.82 1.09 12.42
CA LEU A 428 -22.46 -0.26 12.89
C LEU A 428 -23.58 -1.29 12.68
N GLN A 429 -24.84 -0.87 12.68
CA GLN A 429 -26.00 -1.72 12.36
C GLN A 429 -26.20 -1.90 10.85
N ALA A 430 -25.91 -0.86 10.05
CA ALA A 430 -26.08 -0.82 8.60
C ALA A 430 -25.36 -1.96 7.86
N ARG A 431 -24.22 -2.43 8.39
CA ARG A 431 -23.44 -3.55 7.84
C ARG A 431 -24.26 -4.82 7.55
N ASN A 432 -25.27 -5.10 8.39
CA ASN A 432 -26.10 -6.30 8.24
C ASN A 432 -27.03 -6.16 7.05
N PHE A 433 -27.51 -4.95 6.77
CA PHE A 433 -28.42 -4.70 5.66
C PHE A 433 -27.72 -4.87 4.30
N SER A 434 -26.43 -4.51 4.20
CA SER A 434 -25.64 -4.63 2.96
C SER A 434 -25.36 -6.08 2.65
N ALA A 435 -24.97 -6.85 3.67
CA ALA A 435 -24.69 -8.27 3.55
C ALA A 435 -25.93 -9.13 3.26
N HIS A 436 -27.13 -8.65 3.60
CA HIS A 436 -28.39 -9.39 3.44
C HIS A 436 -29.28 -8.87 2.28
N GLY A 437 -28.74 -8.02 1.40
CA GLY A 437 -29.42 -7.62 0.15
C GLY A 437 -30.57 -6.63 0.34
N SER A 438 -30.69 -5.99 1.50
CA SER A 438 -31.78 -5.04 1.79
C SER A 438 -31.58 -3.66 1.17
N TYR A 439 -30.54 -3.49 0.35
CA TYR A 439 -30.21 -2.26 -0.39
C TYR A 439 -30.86 -2.19 -1.78
N ALA A 440 -31.86 -3.04 -2.06
CA ALA A 440 -32.63 -3.03 -3.30
C ALA A 440 -34.14 -2.83 -3.01
N GLY A 441 -34.75 -1.75 -3.53
CA GLY A 441 -36.17 -1.43 -3.36
C GLY A 441 -36.54 0.03 -3.71
N ASP A 442 -37.83 0.32 -3.91
CA ASP A 442 -38.33 1.62 -4.43
C ASP A 442 -38.29 2.80 -3.44
N SER A 443 -37.69 2.63 -2.26
CA SER A 443 -37.61 3.66 -1.19
C SER A 443 -36.20 3.85 -0.63
N ILE A 444 -35.18 3.64 -1.47
CA ILE A 444 -33.78 3.81 -1.06
C ILE A 444 -33.40 5.30 -0.99
N ASP A 445 -33.05 5.75 0.20
CA ASP A 445 -32.35 7.00 0.41
C ASP A 445 -30.83 6.78 0.21
N TYR A 446 -30.38 7.03 -1.02
CA TYR A 446 -28.96 6.89 -1.39
C TYR A 446 -28.07 7.88 -0.64
N GLU A 447 -28.58 9.07 -0.28
CA GLU A 447 -27.83 10.08 0.46
C GLU A 447 -27.57 9.60 1.89
N GLU A 448 -28.60 9.08 2.56
CA GLU A 448 -28.44 8.50 3.90
C GLU A 448 -27.46 7.31 3.89
N GLN A 449 -27.50 6.46 2.87
CA GLN A 449 -26.58 5.33 2.75
C GLN A 449 -25.14 5.77 2.51
N PHE A 450 -24.93 6.76 1.64
CA PHE A 450 -23.64 7.37 1.41
C PHE A 450 -23.07 7.95 2.71
N MET A 451 -23.87 8.76 3.42
CA MET A 451 -23.46 9.34 4.71
C MET A 451 -23.18 8.27 5.76
N THR A 452 -23.95 7.18 5.77
CA THR A 452 -23.71 6.04 6.67
C THR A 452 -22.35 5.41 6.43
N SER A 453 -21.94 5.28 5.16
CA SER A 453 -20.61 4.77 4.81
C SER A 453 -19.49 5.71 5.27
N GLN A 454 -19.65 7.03 5.04
CA GLN A 454 -18.68 8.04 5.50
C GLN A 454 -18.53 8.07 7.03
N VAL A 455 -19.62 7.92 7.77
CA VAL A 455 -19.58 7.76 9.24
C VAL A 455 -18.84 6.49 9.61
N TYR A 456 -19.06 5.37 8.91
CA TYR A 456 -18.34 4.12 9.18
C TYR A 456 -16.83 4.25 8.93
N GLU A 457 -16.44 4.91 7.84
CA GLU A 457 -15.04 5.25 7.58
C GLU A 457 -14.43 6.07 8.71
N CYS A 458 -15.16 7.08 9.23
CA CYS A 458 -14.72 7.87 10.37
C CYS A 458 -14.54 7.03 11.64
N ILE A 459 -15.37 6.00 11.87
CA ILE A 459 -15.16 5.06 12.98
C ILE A 459 -13.79 4.40 12.85
N LEU A 460 -13.41 3.90 11.67
CA LEU A 460 -12.10 3.27 11.46
C LEU A 460 -10.96 4.26 11.70
N VAL A 461 -11.06 5.48 11.17
CA VAL A 461 -10.06 6.53 11.39
C VAL A 461 -9.91 6.83 12.89
N ARG A 462 -11.01 7.03 13.60
CA ARG A 462 -11.01 7.29 15.05
C ARG A 462 -10.42 6.12 15.83
N VAL A 463 -10.72 4.87 15.45
CA VAL A 463 -10.17 3.67 16.08
C VAL A 463 -8.64 3.65 15.96
N ILE A 464 -8.08 3.90 14.78
CA ILE A 464 -6.61 3.93 14.60
C ILE A 464 -5.99 5.05 15.44
N LEU A 465 -6.56 6.26 15.40
CA LEU A 465 -6.08 7.38 16.23
C LEU A 465 -6.16 7.08 17.74
N LYS A 466 -7.24 6.45 18.21
CA LYS A 466 -7.42 6.06 19.61
C LYS A 466 -6.46 4.97 20.06
N LEU A 467 -6.19 3.98 19.20
CA LEU A 467 -5.16 2.97 19.47
C LEU A 467 -3.76 3.61 19.60
N LEU A 468 -3.47 4.64 18.80
CA LEU A 468 -2.25 5.46 18.90
C LEU A 468 -2.23 6.41 20.10
N LYS A 469 -3.29 6.44 20.93
CA LYS A 469 -3.44 7.37 22.06
C LYS A 469 -3.40 8.85 21.64
N TYR A 470 -3.95 9.15 20.46
CA TYR A 470 -4.15 10.51 20.00
C TYR A 470 -5.28 11.20 20.77
N GLU A 471 -5.06 12.43 21.21
CA GLU A 471 -6.02 13.23 22.02
C GLU A 471 -6.52 14.50 21.31
N GLY A 472 -6.01 14.77 20.10
CA GLY A 472 -6.32 15.98 19.35
C GLY A 472 -7.65 15.92 18.58
N ASN A 473 -7.75 16.75 17.55
CA ASN A 473 -8.91 16.79 16.67
C ASN A 473 -8.70 15.91 15.43
N TYR A 474 -9.78 15.30 14.94
CA TYR A 474 -9.85 14.57 13.68
C TYR A 474 -10.83 15.28 12.72
N ILE A 475 -10.72 14.98 11.43
CA ILE A 475 -11.66 15.49 10.42
C ILE A 475 -12.87 14.54 10.33
N ASP A 476 -14.06 15.06 10.58
CA ASP A 476 -15.30 14.27 10.52
C ASP A 476 -15.95 14.29 9.13
N TYR A 477 -15.57 13.34 8.28
CA TYR A 477 -16.19 13.14 6.97
C TYR A 477 -17.65 12.68 7.01
N GLY A 478 -18.13 12.23 8.17
CA GLY A 478 -19.53 11.86 8.42
C GLY A 478 -20.46 13.05 8.68
N THR A 479 -19.94 14.27 8.73
CA THR A 479 -20.72 15.51 8.87
C THR A 479 -20.46 16.45 7.70
N ILE A 480 -21.53 17.07 7.17
CA ILE A 480 -21.45 18.02 6.06
C ILE A 480 -20.49 19.15 6.41
N GLY A 481 -19.61 19.50 5.45
CA GLY A 481 -18.56 20.52 5.64
C GLY A 481 -17.28 20.00 6.29
N TYR A 482 -17.23 18.71 6.66
CA TYR A 482 -16.06 18.02 7.18
C TYR A 482 -15.39 18.76 8.36
N PRO A 483 -16.16 19.05 9.43
CA PRO A 483 -15.65 19.82 10.55
C PRO A 483 -14.55 19.06 11.31
N GLU A 484 -13.65 19.82 11.94
CA GLU A 484 -12.76 19.26 12.95
C GLU A 484 -13.53 19.00 14.24
N LYS A 485 -13.32 17.82 14.81
CA LYS A 485 -13.92 17.43 16.10
C LYS A 485 -12.85 16.83 16.99
N ASN A 486 -12.98 17.01 18.30
CA ASN A 486 -12.13 16.29 19.23
C ASN A 486 -12.33 14.78 19.03
N ILE A 487 -11.28 13.98 19.21
CA ILE A 487 -11.34 12.52 19.04
C ILE A 487 -12.41 11.83 19.90
N ASN A 488 -12.83 12.45 21.01
CA ASN A 488 -13.91 11.98 21.88
C ASN A 488 -15.31 12.39 21.42
N CYS A 489 -15.43 13.22 20.40
CA CYS A 489 -16.72 13.55 19.79
C CYS A 489 -17.06 12.51 18.71
N PRO A 490 -18.21 11.83 18.78
CA PRO A 490 -18.64 10.89 17.75
C PRO A 490 -18.81 11.50 16.36
N SER A 491 -18.55 10.73 15.31
CA SER A 491 -18.80 11.12 13.92
C SER A 491 -20.30 11.30 13.63
N GLY A 492 -20.62 12.28 12.79
CA GLY A 492 -22.00 12.55 12.36
C GLY A 492 -22.87 13.29 13.39
N SER A 493 -22.34 13.59 14.57
CA SER A 493 -23.00 14.45 15.59
C SER A 493 -23.08 15.91 15.14
N GLU A 494 -24.07 16.67 15.61
CA GLU A 494 -24.02 18.13 15.46
C GLU A 494 -23.01 18.73 16.46
N VAL A 495 -22.39 19.87 16.10
CA VAL A 495 -21.45 20.57 16.98
C VAL A 495 -22.20 21.04 18.24
N GLY A 496 -21.96 20.36 19.38
CA GLY A 496 -22.63 20.66 20.65
C GLY A 496 -23.51 19.53 21.21
N GLU A 497 -23.71 18.43 20.48
CA GLU A 497 -24.32 17.23 21.06
C GLU A 497 -23.30 16.54 21.99
N THR A 498 -23.57 16.57 23.30
CA THR A 498 -22.82 15.73 24.26
C THR A 498 -23.12 14.24 24.03
N PRO A 499 -22.14 13.34 24.23
CA PRO A 499 -22.24 11.90 23.97
C PRO A 499 -23.46 11.19 24.57
#